data_AF-A0A367S1Y2-F1
#
_entry.id   AF-A0A367S1Y2-F1
#
_cell.length_a   1.000
_cell.length_b   1.000
_cell.length_c   1.000
_cell.angle_alpha   90.00
_cell.angle_beta   90.00
_cell.angle_gamma   90.00
#
_symmetry.space_group_name_H-M   'P 1'
#
loop_
_entity.id
_entity.type
_entity.pdbx_description
1 polymer ?
#
loop_
_entity_poly.entity_id
_entity_poly.type
_entity_poly.pdbx_seq_one_letter_code
_entity_poly.pdbx_strand_id
1 'polypeptide(L)'
;MAKEVVLVDISYISRFAWNEQMAKRLREMRGKMSRDALAVKAGFSRSFIHNLEWGNAANRPESIDKKDALAICQALEIPIWQLYPALALDVDNLQKICSSLLTNVNTV
;
A
#
# COMPACT_ATOMS: atom_id res chain seq x y z
N MET A 1 -3.87 -28.83 7.55
CA MET A 1 -3.28 -28.22 6.35
C MET A 1 -2.36 -27.11 6.82
N ALA A 2 -1.06 -27.18 6.53
CA ALA A 2 -0.15 -26.06 6.82
C ALA A 2 -0.53 -24.91 5.89
N LYS A 3 -0.83 -23.74 6.45
CA LYS A 3 -1.13 -22.55 5.66
C LYS A 3 0.17 -22.12 5.00
N GLU A 4 0.25 -22.14 3.69
CA GLU A 4 1.41 -21.61 2.97
C GLU A 4 1.50 -20.11 3.26
N VAL A 5 2.61 -19.69 3.87
CA VAL A 5 2.89 -18.28 4.18
C VAL A 5 3.93 -17.79 3.19
N VAL A 6 3.57 -16.77 2.41
CA VAL A 6 4.51 -16.08 1.53
C VAL A 6 4.99 -14.82 2.24
N LEU A 7 6.30 -14.76 2.47
CA LEU A 7 6.96 -13.57 3.00
C LEU A 7 7.56 -12.79 1.82
N VAL A 8 7.22 -11.51 1.71
CA VAL A 8 7.76 -10.61 0.69
C VAL A 8 8.51 -9.49 1.39
N ASP A 9 9.79 -9.33 1.05
CA ASP A 9 10.58 -8.20 1.54
C ASP A 9 10.03 -6.89 0.95
N ILE A 10 9.86 -5.88 1.80
CA ILE A 10 9.30 -4.57 1.43
C ILE A 10 10.13 -3.82 0.37
N SER A 11 11.40 -4.18 0.21
CA SER A 11 12.25 -3.68 -0.88
C SER A 11 11.69 -4.03 -2.25
N TYR A 12 11.05 -5.20 -2.41
CA TYR A 12 10.41 -5.65 -3.65
C TYR A 12 9.03 -5.04 -3.91
N ILE A 13 8.47 -4.30 -2.94
CA ILE A 13 7.18 -3.63 -3.11
C ILE A 13 7.44 -2.26 -3.76
N SER A 14 6.83 -2.03 -4.92
CA SER A 14 6.85 -0.73 -5.61
C SER A 14 5.66 0.14 -5.22
N ARG A 15 4.47 -0.46 -5.08
CA ARG A 15 3.20 0.22 -4.83
C ARG A 15 2.32 -0.61 -3.89
N PHE A 16 1.45 0.06 -3.16
CA PHE A 16 0.43 -0.55 -2.31
C PHE A 16 -0.95 -0.33 -2.91
N ALA A 17 -1.76 -1.38 -2.99
CA ALA A 17 -3.11 -1.28 -3.51
C ALA A 17 -3.97 -0.36 -2.62
N TRP A 18 -4.74 0.53 -3.26
CA TRP A 18 -5.78 1.27 -2.57
C TRP A 18 -7.09 0.46 -2.59
N ASN A 19 -7.80 0.46 -1.48
CA ASN A 19 -9.16 -0.07 -1.38
C ASN A 19 -9.93 0.61 -0.23
N GLU A 20 -11.24 0.41 -0.18
CA GLU A 20 -12.11 1.04 0.82
C GLU A 20 -11.74 0.66 2.27
N GLN A 21 -11.22 -0.55 2.50
CA GLN A 21 -10.76 -0.97 3.83
C GLN A 21 -9.51 -0.20 4.25
N MET A 22 -8.56 0.00 3.34
CA MET A 22 -7.39 0.85 3.59
C MET A 22 -7.82 2.29 3.86
N ALA A 23 -8.73 2.82 3.05
CA ALA A 23 -9.27 4.17 3.23
C ALA A 23 -9.96 4.34 4.60
N LYS A 24 -10.69 3.31 5.06
CA LYS A 24 -11.27 3.25 6.41
C LYS A 24 -10.20 3.23 7.50
N ARG A 25 -9.20 2.36 7.39
CA ARG A 25 -8.07 2.30 8.33
C ARG A 25 -7.34 3.64 8.42
N LEU A 26 -7.11 4.30 7.28
CA LEU A 26 -6.47 5.62 7.27
C LEU A 26 -7.23 6.64 8.11
N ARG A 27 -8.58 6.68 8.01
CA ARG A 27 -9.42 7.56 8.83
C ARG A 27 -9.34 7.23 10.31
N GLU A 28 -9.36 5.94 10.66
CA GLU A 28 -9.27 5.46 12.03
C GLU A 28 -7.92 5.82 12.66
N MET A 29 -6.83 5.55 11.95
CA MET A 29 -5.46 5.84 12.40
C MET A 29 -5.19 7.34 12.50
N ARG A 30 -5.70 8.15 11.56
CA ARG A 30 -5.64 9.62 11.68
C ARG A 30 -6.39 10.11 12.92
N GLY A 31 -7.50 9.47 13.26
CA GLY A 31 -8.31 9.81 14.42
C GLY A 31 -8.71 11.29 14.45
N LYS A 32 -8.25 12.01 15.48
CA LYS A 32 -8.54 13.43 15.69
C LYS A 32 -7.61 14.39 14.93
N MET A 33 -6.51 13.90 14.35
CA MET A 33 -5.62 14.74 13.55
C MET A 33 -6.38 15.28 12.33
N SER A 34 -6.29 16.57 12.04
CA SER A 34 -6.94 17.12 10.85
C SER A 34 -6.28 16.59 9.56
N ARG A 35 -7.02 16.59 8.44
CA ARG A 35 -6.42 16.22 7.14
C ARG A 35 -5.28 17.16 6.76
N ASP A 36 -5.40 18.44 7.09
CA ASP A 36 -4.36 19.44 6.85
C ASP A 36 -3.09 19.14 7.64
N ALA A 37 -3.24 18.79 8.92
CA ALA A 37 -2.09 18.42 9.75
C ALA A 37 -1.39 17.16 9.21
N LEU A 38 -2.15 16.15 8.81
CA LEU A 38 -1.58 14.94 8.18
C LEU A 38 -0.90 15.28 6.85
N ALA A 39 -1.55 16.08 6.00
CA ALA A 39 -1.02 16.49 4.71
C ALA A 39 0.31 17.24 4.87
N VAL A 40 0.40 18.20 5.79
CA VAL A 40 1.64 18.92 6.09
C VAL A 40 2.73 17.98 6.60
N LYS A 41 2.42 17.11 7.58
CA LYS A 41 3.40 16.16 8.13
C LYS A 41 3.92 15.18 7.06
N ALA A 42 3.05 14.74 6.17
CA ALA A 42 3.37 13.76 5.13
C ALA A 42 3.93 14.40 3.84
N GLY A 43 3.91 15.73 3.71
CA GLY A 43 4.38 16.43 2.51
C GLY A 43 3.41 16.38 1.32
N PHE A 44 2.11 16.26 1.58
CA PHE A 44 1.07 16.18 0.56
C PHE A 44 0.07 17.34 0.65
N SER A 45 -0.82 17.41 -0.35
CA SER A 45 -1.96 18.32 -0.30
C SER A 45 -3.11 17.73 0.52
N ARG A 46 -3.94 18.61 1.10
CA ARG A 46 -5.18 18.22 1.79
C ARG A 46 -6.11 17.40 0.89
N SER A 47 -6.22 17.77 -0.38
CA SER A 47 -7.07 17.09 -1.37
C SER A 47 -6.58 15.67 -1.65
N PHE A 48 -5.26 15.46 -1.69
CA PHE A 48 -4.69 14.12 -1.80
C PHE A 48 -5.12 13.23 -0.62
N ILE A 49 -4.94 13.69 0.63
CA ILE A 49 -5.39 12.95 1.82
C ILE A 49 -6.90 12.71 1.80
N HIS A 50 -7.69 13.70 1.40
CA HIS A 50 -9.14 13.55 1.26
C HIS A 50 -9.52 12.45 0.25
N ASN A 51 -8.87 12.44 -0.92
CA ASN A 51 -9.11 11.43 -1.96
C ASN A 51 -8.70 10.04 -1.49
N LEU A 52 -7.61 9.91 -0.73
CA LEU A 52 -7.19 8.64 -0.15
C LEU A 52 -8.20 8.11 0.86
N GLU A 53 -8.76 8.98 1.71
CA GLU A 53 -9.71 8.56 2.72
C GLU A 53 -11.08 8.23 2.15
N TRP A 54 -11.58 8.98 1.17
CA TRP A 54 -12.99 8.87 0.77
C TRP A 54 -13.19 8.28 -0.61
N GLY A 55 -12.14 8.25 -1.45
CA GLY A 55 -12.23 7.75 -2.81
C GLY A 55 -13.35 8.47 -3.56
N ASN A 56 -13.11 9.68 -4.06
CA ASN A 56 -14.04 10.24 -5.03
C ASN A 56 -14.12 9.26 -6.22
N ALA A 57 -15.32 8.86 -6.65
CA ALA A 57 -15.49 7.89 -7.74
C ALA A 57 -14.71 8.30 -9.01
N ALA A 58 -14.53 9.61 -9.23
CA ALA A 58 -13.73 10.14 -10.34
C ALA A 58 -12.20 10.13 -10.11
N ASN A 59 -11.73 10.10 -8.85
CA ASN A 59 -10.32 10.35 -8.49
C ASN A 59 -9.77 9.37 -7.43
N ARG A 60 -10.35 8.17 -7.31
CA ARG A 60 -9.79 7.12 -6.44
C ARG A 60 -8.51 6.57 -7.09
N PRO A 61 -7.36 6.57 -6.38
CA PRO A 61 -6.18 5.93 -6.92
C PRO A 61 -6.38 4.41 -6.93
N GLU A 62 -5.82 3.72 -7.92
CA GLU A 62 -5.76 2.25 -7.91
C GLU A 62 -4.72 1.76 -6.90
N SER A 63 -3.64 2.52 -6.74
CA SER A 63 -2.52 2.20 -5.88
C SER A 63 -1.74 3.45 -5.50
N ILE A 64 -0.97 3.34 -4.43
CA ILE A 64 -0.14 4.40 -3.86
C ILE A 64 1.32 3.98 -3.96
N ASP A 65 2.19 4.89 -4.36
CA ASP A 65 3.63 4.62 -4.42
C ASP A 65 4.20 4.27 -3.04
N LYS A 66 5.20 3.38 -2.99
CA LYS A 66 5.82 2.97 -1.73
C LYS A 66 6.27 4.17 -0.90
N LYS A 67 6.90 5.17 -1.53
CA LYS A 67 7.40 6.36 -0.86
C LYS A 67 6.27 7.13 -0.18
N ASP A 68 5.15 7.30 -0.87
CA ASP A 68 4.00 8.04 -0.36
C ASP A 68 3.30 7.29 0.77
N ALA A 69 3.14 5.97 0.62
CA ALA A 69 2.58 5.12 1.66
C ALA A 69 3.43 5.16 2.93
N LEU A 70 4.76 5.10 2.80
CA LEU A 70 5.68 5.21 3.93
C LEU A 70 5.65 6.61 4.57
N ALA A 71 5.58 7.68 3.77
CA ALA A 71 5.48 9.05 4.27
C ALA A 71 4.21 9.28 5.10
N ILE A 72 3.07 8.74 4.65
CA ILE A 72 1.80 8.79 5.40
C ILE A 72 1.92 8.00 6.71
N CYS A 73 2.47 6.79 6.68
CA CYS A 73 2.66 5.98 7.87
C CYS A 73 3.62 6.64 8.88
N GLN A 74 4.70 7.25 8.40
CA GLN A 74 5.63 8.01 9.23
C GLN A 74 4.95 9.23 9.86
N ALA A 75 4.12 9.97 9.11
CA ALA A 75 3.38 11.12 9.62
C ALA A 75 2.34 10.75 10.70
N LEU A 76 1.81 9.53 10.64
CA LEU A 76 0.90 8.95 11.62
C LEU A 76 1.61 8.20 12.75
N GLU A 77 2.94 8.06 12.69
CA GLU A 77 3.74 7.31 13.66
C GLU A 77 3.29 5.85 13.81
N ILE A 78 2.82 5.25 12.70
CA ILE A 78 2.39 3.85 12.63
C ILE A 78 3.29 3.04 11.69
N PRO A 79 3.46 1.73 11.95
CA PRO A 79 4.12 0.87 10.98
C PRO A 79 3.22 0.59 9.77
N ILE A 80 3.84 0.37 8.60
CA ILE A 80 3.15 0.19 7.31
C ILE A 80 2.09 -0.92 7.33
N TRP A 81 2.32 -1.99 8.09
CA TRP A 81 1.41 -3.13 8.20
C TRP A 81 0.10 -2.79 8.92
N GLN A 82 0.02 -1.70 9.70
CA GLN A 82 -1.26 -1.28 10.28
C GLN A 82 -2.18 -0.68 9.21
N LEU A 83 -1.61 0.01 8.22
CA LEU A 83 -2.38 0.59 7.12
C LEU A 83 -2.63 -0.43 6.00
N TYR A 84 -1.64 -1.28 5.73
CA TYR A 84 -1.67 -2.36 4.73
C TYR A 84 -1.37 -3.72 5.37
N PRO A 85 -2.31 -4.28 6.17
CA PRO A 85 -2.13 -5.53 6.90
C PRO A 85 -2.15 -6.78 6.01
N ALA A 86 -2.60 -6.64 4.76
CA ALA A 86 -2.57 -7.71 3.79
C ALA A 86 -1.96 -7.17 2.49
N LEU A 87 -0.93 -7.85 2.01
CA LEU A 87 -0.48 -7.76 0.63
C LEU A 87 -1.32 -8.75 -0.16
N ALA A 88 -2.14 -8.25 -1.10
CA ALA A 88 -2.76 -9.10 -2.08
C ALA A 88 -1.66 -9.58 -3.03
N LEU A 89 -1.21 -10.81 -2.82
CA LEU A 89 -0.35 -11.52 -3.76
C LEU A 89 -1.28 -12.35 -4.64
N ASP A 90 -1.35 -11.98 -5.92
CA ASP A 90 -1.89 -12.87 -6.93
C ASP A 90 -0.88 -14.00 -7.11
N VAL A 91 -1.16 -15.14 -6.46
CA VAL A 91 -0.25 -16.29 -6.43
C VAL A 91 -0.10 -16.88 -7.83
N ASP A 92 -1.12 -16.84 -8.68
CA ASP A 92 -1.05 -17.34 -10.05
C ASP A 92 -0.14 -16.45 -10.91
N ASN A 93 -0.27 -15.13 -10.78
CA ASN A 93 0.65 -14.20 -11.45
C ASN A 93 2.07 -14.28 -10.86
N LEU A 94 2.22 -14.44 -9.55
CA LEU A 94 3.53 -14.64 -8.92
C LEU A 94 4.17 -15.93 -9.43
N GLN A 95 3.42 -17.03 -9.50
CA GLN A 95 3.90 -18.30 -10.05
C GLN A 95 4.29 -18.17 -11.52
N LYS A 96 3.50 -17.48 -12.35
CA LYS A 96 3.86 -17.19 -13.75
C LYS A 96 5.15 -16.39 -13.86
N ILE A 97 5.28 -15.31 -13.06
CA ILE A 97 6.48 -14.47 -13.02
C ILE A 97 7.70 -15.32 -12.60
N CYS A 98 7.61 -16.05 -11.49
CA CYS A 98 8.66 -16.92 -11.00
C CYS A 98 9.04 -17.99 -12.03
N SER A 99 8.05 -18.60 -12.71
CA SER A 99 8.30 -19.60 -13.76
C SER A 99 9.02 -19.01 -14.98
N SER A 100 8.70 -17.77 -15.34
CA SER A 100 9.37 -17.06 -16.45
C SER A 100 10.79 -16.59 -16.12
N LEU A 101 11.05 -16.24 -14.86
CA LEU A 101 12.38 -15.84 -14.40
C LEU A 101 13.32 -17.04 -14.27
N LEU A 102 12.81 -18.19 -13.81
CA LEU A 102 13.60 -19.42 -13.66
C LEU A 102 13.94 -20.09 -15.00
N THR A 103 13.11 -19.93 -16.03
CA THR A 103 13.39 -20.46 -17.38
C THR A 103 14.44 -19.66 -18.13
N ASN A 104 14.55 -18.35 -17.88
CA ASN A 104 15.55 -17.48 -18.50
C ASN A 104 16.97 -17.58 -17.90
N VAL A 105 17.14 -18.30 -16.78
CA VAL A 105 18.47 -18.53 -16.17
C VAL A 105 19.18 -19.75 -16.79
N ASN A 106 18.46 -20.61 -17.52
CA ASN A 106 19.00 -21.85 -18.10
C ASN A 106 19.46 -21.72 -19.57
N THR A 107 19.58 -20.51 -20.11
CA THR A 107 19.98 -20.24 -21.50
C THR A 107 21.26 -19.40 -21.63
N VAL A 108 22.16 -19.47 -20.63
CA VAL A 108 23.54 -18.95 -20.73
C VAL A 108 24.53 -20.08 -20.56
#